data_AF-A0AB39XXY1-F1
#
_entry.id   AF-A0AB39XXY1-F1
#
_cell.length_a   1.000
_cell.length_b   1.000
_cell.length_c   1.000
_cell.angle_alpha   90.00
_cell.angle_beta   90.00
_cell.angle_gamma   90.00
#
_symmetry.space_group_name_H-M   'P 1'
#
loop_
_entity.id
_entity.type
_entity.pdbx_description
1 polymer ?
#
loop_
_entity_poly.entity_id
_entity_poly.type
_entity_poly.pdbx_seq_one_letter_code
_entity_poly.pdbx_strand_id
1 'polypeptide(L)'
;MTEKRPLSADRMSPFVYSICDGSVAVARIPTAIRGRSTMRQIEISWEPIGAKVRVTLLEGRNAELVEPLWAALPYTTLQGHALVAGDCMYHVPPAHDLLHAVPDYKVNRKIQPNGTVFLSPVQHLTIKYGELTEPMPTSPIGHVVPEDVDMLPKIGQLVWESVHGNGVPVIAHVRRVDGPAGQGVQRLAAESELVRELIEKIAAETERVLVDPTDELVDIHEGKSRGTSGAGTKNSVLTTLVAVNGETRPLGYVNYTTLVRAGRKIDMPFPSLVELAKILLVKPTEFLGYCGMNTLWDITKEVVAALDVITTREEFVALMAQMATYVNALGAWNLQLFPWDLTGDEWTYRPNVARSTNV
;
A
#
# COMPACT_ATOMS: atom_id res chain seq x y z
N MET A 1 -0.09 68.02 -24.46
CA MET A 1 -0.70 66.70 -24.21
C MET A 1 0.38 65.83 -23.58
N THR A 2 0.09 65.35 -22.39
CA THR A 2 1.06 64.94 -21.37
C THR A 2 1.70 63.58 -21.64
N GLU A 3 3.03 63.58 -21.76
CA GLU A 3 3.91 62.45 -21.43
C GLU A 3 4.05 62.30 -19.90
N LYS A 4 4.18 61.06 -19.41
CA LYS A 4 5.24 60.67 -18.46
C LYS A 4 5.35 59.15 -18.30
N ARG A 5 6.60 58.72 -18.22
CA ARG A 5 7.16 57.36 -18.03
C ARG A 5 7.18 56.95 -16.53
N PRO A 6 7.61 55.71 -16.17
CA PRO A 6 7.01 54.83 -15.15
C PRO A 6 7.69 54.87 -13.77
N LEU A 7 7.07 54.26 -12.77
CA LEU A 7 7.68 53.93 -11.47
C LEU A 7 7.25 52.54 -10.96
N SER A 8 8.23 51.87 -10.38
CA SER A 8 8.24 50.57 -9.73
C SER A 8 7.69 50.57 -8.30
N ALA A 9 7.47 49.35 -7.80
CA ALA A 9 7.67 48.88 -6.42
C ALA A 9 6.43 48.64 -5.53
N ASP A 10 6.58 47.52 -4.82
CA ASP A 10 6.09 47.18 -3.48
C ASP A 10 4.70 46.57 -3.23
N ARG A 11 4.78 45.28 -2.90
CA ARG A 11 4.18 44.60 -1.74
C ARG A 11 2.77 45.05 -1.35
N MET A 12 1.77 44.41 -1.95
CA MET A 12 0.43 44.32 -1.35
C MET A 12 0.25 42.98 -0.63
N SER A 13 0.13 43.07 0.69
CA SER A 13 -0.55 42.11 1.55
C SER A 13 -2.05 42.11 1.24
N PRO A 14 -2.73 40.97 1.09
CA PRO A 14 -4.19 40.95 1.11
C PRO A 14 -4.69 40.64 2.52
N PHE A 15 -5.06 41.68 3.28
CA PHE A 15 -6.04 41.52 4.34
C PHE A 15 -7.43 41.56 3.71
N VAL A 16 -8.22 40.54 4.01
CA VAL A 16 -9.67 40.52 3.77
C VAL A 16 -10.32 41.31 4.91
N TYR A 17 -11.05 42.38 4.57
CA TYR A 17 -11.94 43.05 5.53
C TYR A 17 -13.31 42.37 5.50
N SER A 18 -13.79 41.97 6.68
CA SER A 18 -15.20 41.75 6.97
C SER A 18 -15.63 42.79 8.00
N ILE A 19 -16.78 43.44 7.78
CA ILE A 19 -17.36 44.43 8.69
C ILE A 19 -18.65 43.82 9.23
N CYS A 20 -18.68 43.56 10.54
CA CYS A 20 -19.84 43.73 11.42
C CYS A 20 -19.36 43.86 12.87
N ASP A 21 -19.86 44.91 13.52
CA ASP A 21 -19.79 45.29 14.94
C ASP A 21 -18.45 45.70 15.59
N GLY A 22 -18.48 46.95 16.07
CA GLY A 22 -17.35 47.68 16.64
C GLY A 22 -16.99 47.26 18.05
N SER A 23 -15.78 46.71 18.20
CA SER A 23 -14.88 46.90 19.34
C SER A 23 -13.52 46.26 18.99
N VAL A 24 -12.53 47.08 18.65
CA VAL A 24 -11.18 46.58 18.30
C VAL A 24 -10.36 46.41 19.57
N ALA A 25 -10.31 45.20 20.11
CA ALA A 25 -9.26 44.77 21.02
C ALA A 25 -8.07 44.28 20.19
N VAL A 26 -6.93 44.97 20.27
CA VAL A 26 -5.68 44.56 19.59
C VAL A 26 -5.06 43.42 20.39
N ALA A 27 -5.41 42.18 20.03
CA ALA A 27 -4.72 41.01 20.54
C ALA A 27 -3.36 40.88 19.84
N ARG A 28 -2.27 40.97 20.61
CA ARG A 28 -0.91 40.64 20.14
C ARG A 28 -0.87 39.18 19.73
N ILE A 29 -0.62 38.92 18.44
CA ILE A 29 -0.29 37.59 17.91
C ILE A 29 0.98 37.11 18.63
N PRO A 30 0.97 35.98 19.34
CA PRO A 30 2.19 35.42 19.91
C PRO A 30 3.14 35.08 18.77
N THR A 31 4.34 35.65 18.81
CA THR A 31 5.46 35.29 17.96
C THR A 31 5.70 33.79 18.12
N ALA A 32 5.29 33.00 17.13
CA ALA A 32 5.51 31.56 17.16
C ALA A 32 7.01 31.30 17.32
N ILE A 33 7.33 30.53 18.36
CA ILE A 33 8.65 29.98 18.63
C ILE A 33 9.09 29.25 17.36
N ARG A 34 10.15 29.74 16.71
CA ARG A 34 10.89 28.98 15.69
C ARG A 34 11.60 27.81 16.39
N GLY A 35 10.84 26.77 16.72
CA GLY A 35 11.40 25.44 16.89
C GLY A 35 11.77 24.94 15.50
N ARG A 36 13.03 24.57 15.28
CA ARG A 36 13.35 23.67 14.17
C ARG A 36 12.55 22.40 14.42
N SER A 37 11.46 22.17 13.69
CA SER A 37 10.93 20.80 13.60
C SER A 37 12.07 19.97 13.01
N THR A 38 12.61 19.05 13.80
CA THR A 38 13.55 18.05 13.28
C THR A 38 12.74 17.20 12.30
N MET A 39 12.95 17.40 10.99
CA MET A 39 12.22 16.63 9.99
C MET A 39 12.42 15.14 10.25
N ARG A 40 11.33 14.41 10.45
CA ARG A 40 11.37 12.95 10.62
C ARG A 40 11.96 12.29 9.38
N GLN A 41 12.86 11.33 9.62
CA GLN A 41 13.48 10.54 8.58
C GLN A 41 13.32 9.04 8.86
N ILE A 42 13.12 8.29 7.78
CA ILE A 42 13.15 6.83 7.80
C ILE A 42 14.33 6.34 6.95
N GLU A 43 14.88 5.19 7.30
CA GLU A 43 15.84 4.44 6.48
C GLU A 43 15.11 3.21 5.92
N ILE A 44 15.31 2.94 4.64
CA ILE A 44 14.92 1.70 3.98
C ILE A 44 16.21 1.01 3.54
N SER A 45 16.44 -0.22 4.01
CA SER A 45 17.61 -1.01 3.64
C SER A 45 17.21 -2.36 3.05
N TRP A 46 17.97 -2.80 2.06
CA TRP A 46 17.81 -4.08 1.37
C TRP A 46 19.14 -4.84 1.45
N GLU A 47 19.29 -5.65 2.50
CA GLU A 47 20.54 -6.40 2.75
C GLU A 47 20.94 -7.32 1.59
N PRO A 48 20.03 -8.10 0.94
CA PRO A 48 20.40 -9.02 -0.13
C PRO A 48 21.07 -8.35 -1.34
N ILE A 49 20.80 -7.05 -1.55
CA ILE A 49 21.34 -6.26 -2.66
C ILE A 49 22.34 -5.17 -2.20
N GLY A 50 22.69 -5.16 -0.90
CA GLY A 50 23.69 -4.26 -0.33
C GLY A 50 23.36 -2.77 -0.46
N ALA A 51 22.08 -2.41 -0.42
CA ALA A 51 21.62 -1.04 -0.66
C ALA A 51 20.82 -0.48 0.52
N LYS A 52 20.85 0.85 0.67
CA LYS A 52 19.97 1.57 1.60
C LYS A 52 19.77 3.00 1.15
N VAL A 53 18.64 3.58 1.53
CA VAL A 53 18.30 4.98 1.29
C VAL A 53 17.64 5.59 2.51
N ARG A 54 17.81 6.91 2.70
CA ARG A 54 17.07 7.68 3.69
C ARG A 54 15.97 8.49 3.01
N VAL A 55 14.81 8.57 3.66
CA VAL A 55 13.66 9.34 3.20
C VAL A 55 13.33 10.40 4.23
N THR A 56 13.23 11.65 3.79
CA THR A 56 12.69 12.75 4.59
C THR A 56 11.18 12.81 4.43
N LEU A 57 10.44 12.75 5.53
CA LEU A 57 8.98 12.79 5.55
C LEU A 57 8.46 14.24 5.51
N LEU A 58 7.37 14.46 4.78
CA LEU A 58 6.68 15.74 4.67
C LEU A 58 5.66 15.87 5.81
N GLU A 59 6.01 16.58 6.88
CA GLU A 59 5.16 16.68 8.07
C GLU A 59 3.95 17.64 7.93
N GLY A 60 3.93 18.45 6.86
CA GLY A 60 2.89 19.48 6.64
C GLY A 60 1.81 19.13 5.61
N ARG A 61 1.89 17.95 4.97
CA ARG A 61 0.91 17.47 3.98
C ARG A 61 0.75 15.97 4.14
N ASN A 62 -0.45 15.44 3.91
CA ASN A 62 -0.75 14.02 4.04
C ASN A 62 -0.37 13.45 5.42
N ALA A 63 -0.54 14.23 6.50
CA ALA A 63 -0.23 13.77 7.86
C ALA A 63 -1.02 12.51 8.25
N GLU A 64 -2.27 12.38 7.79
CA GLU A 64 -3.08 11.16 7.97
C GLU A 64 -2.47 9.91 7.33
N LEU A 65 -1.53 10.05 6.39
CA LEU A 65 -0.74 8.95 5.85
C LEU A 65 0.59 8.78 6.59
N VAL A 66 1.25 9.88 6.96
CA VAL A 66 2.56 9.84 7.63
C VAL A 66 2.47 9.25 9.04
N GLU A 67 1.45 9.62 9.83
CA GLU A 67 1.35 9.16 11.21
C GLU A 67 1.14 7.64 11.34
N PRO A 68 0.22 7.00 10.60
CA PRO A 68 0.09 5.54 10.63
C PRO A 68 1.37 4.82 10.21
N LEU A 69 2.05 5.31 9.17
CA LEU A 69 3.33 4.74 8.76
C LEU A 69 4.35 4.86 9.91
N TRP A 70 4.47 6.05 10.49
CA TRP A 70 5.43 6.32 11.56
C TRP A 70 5.18 5.46 12.80
N ALA A 71 3.90 5.24 13.15
CA ALA A 71 3.48 4.39 14.26
C ALA A 71 3.81 2.91 14.04
N ALA A 72 3.80 2.44 12.79
CA ALA A 72 4.11 1.06 12.44
C ALA A 72 5.62 0.75 12.36
N LEU A 73 6.51 1.75 12.48
CA LEU A 73 7.96 1.54 12.42
C LEU A 73 8.53 1.02 13.75
N PRO A 74 9.54 0.12 13.72
CA PRO A 74 10.15 -0.48 12.52
C PRO A 74 9.38 -1.71 11.99
N TYR A 75 9.49 -1.99 10.69
CA TYR A 75 8.94 -3.20 10.07
C TYR A 75 9.85 -3.77 8.98
N THR A 76 9.61 -5.03 8.64
CA THR A 76 10.28 -5.74 7.53
C THR A 76 9.22 -6.27 6.57
N THR A 77 9.47 -6.20 5.26
CA THR A 77 8.51 -6.61 4.22
C THR A 77 9.21 -6.99 2.92
N LEU A 78 8.58 -7.83 2.11
CA LEU A 78 8.94 -8.08 0.72
C LEU A 78 8.93 -6.78 -0.08
N GLN A 79 10.02 -6.53 -0.80
CA GLN A 79 10.16 -5.44 -1.75
C GLN A 79 9.67 -5.89 -3.12
N GLY A 80 8.64 -5.21 -3.63
CA GLY A 80 8.12 -5.42 -4.98
C GLY A 80 8.59 -4.37 -5.98
N HIS A 81 8.41 -4.70 -7.27
CA HIS A 81 8.54 -3.80 -8.40
C HIS A 81 7.19 -3.64 -9.11
N ALA A 82 6.84 -2.42 -9.52
CA ALA A 82 5.64 -2.22 -10.31
C ALA A 82 5.77 -2.91 -11.69
N LEU A 83 4.81 -3.77 -12.02
CA LEU A 83 4.80 -4.51 -13.29
C LEU A 83 4.06 -3.75 -14.41
N VAL A 84 3.43 -2.62 -14.07
CA VAL A 84 2.61 -1.82 -15.00
C VAL A 84 2.99 -0.34 -14.97
N ALA A 85 3.24 0.21 -13.78
CA ALA A 85 3.37 1.65 -13.58
C ALA A 85 4.66 2.26 -14.14
N GLY A 86 5.65 1.43 -14.52
CA GLY A 86 7.00 1.83 -14.91
C GLY A 86 8.00 1.68 -13.77
N ASP A 87 9.03 2.54 -13.76
CA ASP A 87 10.18 2.52 -12.86
C ASP A 87 9.80 2.97 -11.45
N CYS A 88 9.12 2.06 -10.74
CA CYS A 88 8.62 2.25 -9.40
C CYS A 88 8.80 0.99 -8.56
N MET A 89 9.41 1.17 -7.40
CA MET A 89 9.43 0.15 -6.36
C MET A 89 8.25 0.37 -5.40
N TYR A 90 7.73 -0.71 -4.80
CA TYR A 90 6.71 -0.60 -3.77
C TYR A 90 6.79 -1.75 -2.76
N HIS A 91 6.27 -1.54 -1.55
CA HIS A 91 6.07 -2.61 -0.58
C HIS A 91 4.84 -2.33 0.29
N VAL A 92 4.43 -3.33 1.07
CA VAL A 92 3.25 -3.28 1.96
C VAL A 92 3.68 -2.95 3.38
N PRO A 93 3.48 -1.70 3.88
CA PRO A 93 3.66 -1.41 5.29
C PRO A 93 2.55 -2.05 6.14
N PRO A 94 2.84 -2.68 7.29
CA PRO A 94 1.83 -3.20 8.23
C PRO A 94 1.18 -2.09 9.08
N ALA A 95 0.84 -0.97 8.43
CA ALA A 95 0.20 0.19 9.04
C ALA A 95 -1.30 0.16 8.78
N HIS A 96 -2.06 -0.44 9.69
CA HIS A 96 -3.51 -0.65 9.59
C HIS A 96 -4.30 0.65 9.36
N ASP A 97 -3.92 1.73 10.03
CA ASP A 97 -4.68 2.98 9.95
C ASP A 97 -4.53 3.68 8.59
N LEU A 98 -3.57 3.27 7.75
CA LEU A 98 -3.51 3.73 6.36
C LEU A 98 -4.77 3.39 5.57
N LEU A 99 -5.40 2.25 5.86
CA LEU A 99 -6.52 1.72 5.10
C LEU A 99 -7.71 2.69 5.02
N HIS A 100 -7.83 3.60 5.99
CA HIS A 100 -8.90 4.59 6.05
C HIS A 100 -8.40 6.04 6.12
N ALA A 101 -7.09 6.27 5.91
CA ALA A 101 -6.52 7.59 5.79
C ALA A 101 -7.09 8.34 4.57
N VAL A 102 -7.32 9.65 4.72
CA VAL A 102 -7.78 10.51 3.63
C VAL A 102 -6.64 11.45 3.24
N PRO A 103 -6.00 11.24 2.07
CA PRO A 103 -4.98 12.15 1.61
C PRO A 103 -5.57 13.53 1.30
N ASP A 104 -4.98 14.58 1.86
CA ASP A 104 -5.36 15.98 1.63
C ASP A 104 -4.67 16.57 0.40
N TYR A 105 -3.61 15.92 -0.09
CA TYR A 105 -2.80 16.38 -1.20
C TYR A 105 -2.41 15.25 -2.15
N LYS A 106 -2.72 15.43 -3.44
CA LYS A 106 -2.37 14.48 -4.49
C LYS A 106 -1.68 15.16 -5.66
N VAL A 107 -0.82 14.43 -6.34
CA VAL A 107 -0.05 14.88 -7.50
C VAL A 107 -0.08 13.84 -8.61
N ASN A 108 0.14 14.29 -9.84
CA ASN A 108 0.45 13.39 -10.95
C ASN A 108 1.85 12.79 -10.70
N ARG A 109 1.92 11.48 -10.39
CA ARG A 109 3.17 10.78 -10.08
C ARG A 109 4.16 10.77 -11.24
N LYS A 110 3.67 10.80 -12.49
CA LYS A 110 4.50 10.75 -13.69
C LYS A 110 5.50 11.89 -13.76
N ILE A 111 5.08 13.10 -13.38
CA ILE A 111 5.90 14.31 -13.49
C ILE A 111 6.74 14.62 -12.24
N GLN A 112 6.59 13.84 -11.16
CA GLN A 112 7.37 14.07 -9.94
C GLN A 112 8.84 13.70 -10.13
N PRO A 113 9.80 14.29 -9.39
CA PRO A 113 11.19 13.89 -9.48
C PRO A 113 11.41 12.45 -8.97
N ASN A 114 12.48 11.81 -9.44
CA ASN A 114 12.96 10.55 -8.86
C ASN A 114 13.27 10.74 -7.37
N GLY A 115 13.07 9.69 -6.59
CA GLY A 115 13.14 9.74 -5.13
C GLY A 115 11.87 10.24 -4.45
N THR A 116 10.84 10.67 -5.19
CA THR A 116 9.55 10.97 -4.56
C THR A 116 8.94 9.70 -3.98
N VAL A 117 8.56 9.77 -2.71
CA VAL A 117 7.95 8.67 -1.95
C VAL A 117 6.47 8.95 -1.78
N PHE A 118 5.65 7.98 -2.17
CA PHE A 118 4.20 8.05 -2.06
C PHE A 118 3.69 7.01 -1.08
N LEU A 119 2.52 7.29 -0.49
CA LEU A 119 1.79 6.34 0.34
C LEU A 119 0.32 6.37 -0.05
N SER A 120 -0.33 5.21 0.00
CA SER A 120 -1.72 5.07 -0.43
C SER A 120 -2.55 4.28 0.59
N PRO A 121 -3.87 4.56 0.69
CA PRO A 121 -4.77 3.79 1.53
C PRO A 121 -4.99 2.33 1.12
N VAL A 122 -4.36 1.89 0.02
CA VAL A 122 -4.30 0.46 -0.36
C VAL A 122 -3.04 -0.22 0.19
N GLN A 123 -2.40 0.37 1.20
CA GLN A 123 -1.17 -0.11 1.84
C GLN A 123 -0.01 -0.33 0.88
N HIS A 124 0.29 0.67 0.04
CA HIS A 124 1.54 0.71 -0.71
C HIS A 124 2.34 1.95 -0.39
N LEU A 125 3.57 1.75 0.12
CA LEU A 125 4.63 2.75 0.08
C LEU A 125 5.38 2.56 -1.23
N THR A 126 5.50 3.61 -2.04
CA THR A 126 6.14 3.54 -3.36
C THR A 126 7.25 4.56 -3.51
N ILE A 127 8.31 4.20 -4.25
CA ILE A 127 9.43 5.08 -4.58
C ILE A 127 9.56 5.13 -6.09
N LYS A 128 9.39 6.33 -6.66
CA LYS A 128 9.68 6.58 -8.07
C LYS A 128 11.19 6.63 -8.27
N TYR A 129 11.72 5.89 -9.23
CA TYR A 129 13.16 5.95 -9.58
C TYR A 129 13.47 6.21 -11.05
N GLY A 130 12.45 6.24 -11.93
CA GLY A 130 12.63 6.51 -13.36
C GLY A 130 11.32 6.93 -14.04
N GLU A 131 11.08 6.46 -15.26
CA GLU A 131 9.88 6.81 -16.03
C GLU A 131 8.64 6.07 -15.53
N LEU A 132 7.53 6.79 -15.40
CA LEU A 132 6.23 6.19 -15.08
C LEU A 132 5.24 6.38 -16.23
N THR A 133 4.43 5.36 -16.48
CA THR A 133 3.35 5.39 -17.48
C THR A 133 2.01 5.78 -16.85
N GLU A 134 1.80 5.37 -15.59
CA GLU A 134 0.55 5.54 -14.84
C GLU A 134 0.30 7.02 -14.46
N PRO A 135 -0.78 7.66 -14.97
CA PRO A 135 -1.06 9.07 -14.70
C PRO A 135 -1.88 9.30 -13.41
N MET A 136 -2.17 8.23 -12.64
CA MET A 136 -3.10 8.32 -11.51
C MET A 136 -2.58 9.29 -10.43
N PRO A 137 -3.45 10.14 -9.87
CA PRO A 137 -3.07 11.00 -8.75
C PRO A 137 -2.70 10.16 -7.53
N THR A 138 -1.51 10.43 -6.96
CA THR A 138 -0.99 9.75 -5.76
C THR A 138 -0.57 10.75 -4.71
N SER A 139 -0.41 10.29 -3.48
CA SER A 139 -0.22 11.14 -2.31
C SER A 139 1.24 11.09 -1.87
N PRO A 140 2.04 12.13 -2.15
CA PRO A 140 3.44 12.15 -1.74
C PRO A 140 3.53 12.36 -0.23
N ILE A 141 4.43 11.62 0.41
CA ILE A 141 4.69 11.69 1.85
C ILE A 141 6.13 12.05 2.18
N GLY A 142 7.02 12.11 1.19
CA GLY A 142 8.44 12.27 1.42
C GLY A 142 9.27 12.24 0.16
N HIS A 143 10.57 12.42 0.36
CA HIS A 143 11.57 12.29 -0.69
C HIS A 143 12.80 11.58 -0.15
N VAL A 144 13.37 10.69 -0.96
CA VAL A 144 14.73 10.17 -0.76
C VAL A 144 15.69 11.35 -0.69
N VAL A 145 16.61 11.33 0.26
CA VAL A 145 17.60 12.41 0.45
C VAL A 145 18.48 12.52 -0.79
N PRO A 146 18.94 13.74 -1.16
CA PRO A 146 19.67 13.95 -2.42
C PRO A 146 20.89 13.04 -2.61
N GLU A 147 21.59 12.70 -1.52
CA GLU A 147 22.78 11.85 -1.57
C GLU A 147 22.48 10.41 -2.00
N ASP A 148 21.24 9.95 -1.81
CA ASP A 148 20.81 8.58 -2.04
C ASP A 148 19.92 8.46 -3.31
N VAL A 149 19.67 9.56 -4.05
CA VAL A 149 18.80 9.53 -5.24
C VAL A 149 19.47 8.84 -6.43
N ASP A 150 20.76 9.11 -6.65
CA ASP A 150 21.50 8.62 -7.83
C ASP A 150 21.66 7.09 -7.86
N MET A 151 21.54 6.43 -6.70
CA MET A 151 21.58 4.96 -6.62
C MET A 151 20.22 4.30 -6.92
N LEU A 152 19.12 5.05 -6.94
CA LEU A 152 17.78 4.48 -7.11
C LEU A 152 17.59 3.70 -8.43
N PRO A 153 18.11 4.13 -9.60
CA PRO A 153 18.02 3.33 -10.82
C PRO A 153 18.67 1.96 -10.69
N LYS A 154 19.84 1.88 -10.03
CA LYS A 154 20.52 0.60 -9.77
C LYS A 154 19.72 -0.27 -8.81
N ILE A 155 19.18 0.30 -7.73
CA ILE A 155 18.34 -0.44 -6.77
C ILE A 155 17.08 -0.96 -7.47
N GLY A 156 16.38 -0.09 -8.20
CA GLY A 156 15.18 -0.44 -8.95
C GLY A 156 15.39 -1.57 -9.94
N GLN A 157 16.51 -1.54 -10.67
CA GLN A 157 16.89 -2.63 -11.58
C GLN A 157 17.14 -3.96 -10.85
N LEU A 158 17.82 -3.95 -9.70
CA LEU A 158 18.04 -5.17 -8.91
C LEU A 158 16.73 -5.75 -8.35
N VAL A 159 15.79 -4.89 -7.97
CA VAL A 159 14.43 -5.31 -7.55
C VAL A 159 13.63 -5.82 -8.76
N TRP A 160 13.77 -5.21 -9.94
CA TRP A 160 13.16 -5.73 -11.16
C TRP A 160 13.68 -7.13 -11.53
N GLU A 161 14.99 -7.34 -11.46
CA GLU A 161 15.62 -8.66 -11.71
C GLU A 161 15.18 -9.72 -10.71
N SER A 162 14.85 -9.32 -9.48
CA SER A 162 14.26 -10.21 -8.47
C SER A 162 12.83 -10.65 -8.83
N VAL A 163 11.99 -9.73 -9.33
CA VAL A 163 10.57 -9.99 -9.63
C VAL A 163 10.37 -10.64 -11.01
N HIS A 164 11.08 -10.15 -12.03
CA HIS A 164 10.95 -10.62 -13.42
C HIS A 164 12.00 -11.68 -13.79
N GLY A 165 13.12 -11.72 -13.07
CA GLY A 165 14.25 -12.59 -13.41
C GLY A 165 14.32 -13.84 -12.54
N ASN A 166 15.18 -13.82 -11.53
CA ASN A 166 15.61 -15.02 -10.82
C ASN A 166 14.64 -15.50 -9.72
N GLY A 167 13.59 -14.74 -9.42
CA GLY A 167 12.60 -15.03 -8.39
C GLY A 167 13.14 -14.92 -6.95
N VAL A 168 14.40 -14.52 -6.74
CA VAL A 168 15.02 -14.42 -5.42
C VAL A 168 14.45 -13.20 -4.69
N PRO A 169 13.75 -13.36 -3.56
CA PRO A 169 13.07 -12.24 -2.90
C PRO A 169 14.05 -11.19 -2.37
N VAL A 170 13.69 -9.91 -2.54
CA VAL A 170 14.38 -8.80 -1.89
C VAL A 170 13.57 -8.36 -0.69
N ILE A 171 14.17 -8.39 0.50
CA ILE A 171 13.51 -7.99 1.74
C ILE A 171 13.93 -6.57 2.12
N ALA A 172 12.94 -5.71 2.38
CA ALA A 172 13.12 -4.34 2.84
C ALA A 172 12.97 -4.27 4.36
N HIS A 173 13.93 -3.65 5.02
CA HIS A 173 13.83 -3.26 6.43
C HIS A 173 13.62 -1.76 6.51
N VAL A 174 12.54 -1.34 7.17
CA VAL A 174 12.13 0.07 7.27
C VAL A 174 12.11 0.49 8.72
N ARG A 175 12.86 1.53 9.06
CA ARG A 175 12.98 2.02 10.44
C ARG A 175 13.09 3.54 10.48
N ARG A 176 12.81 4.12 11.64
CA ARG A 176 13.19 5.51 11.93
C ARG A 176 14.72 5.59 11.97
N VAL A 177 15.32 6.66 11.44
CA VAL A 177 16.79 6.81 11.41
C VAL A 177 17.38 6.78 12.83
N ASP A 178 16.69 7.40 13.78
CA ASP A 178 17.02 7.52 15.20
C ASP A 178 16.32 6.45 16.08
N GLY A 179 15.55 5.55 15.47
CA GLY A 179 14.79 4.53 16.18
C GLY A 179 15.50 3.18 16.26
N PRO A 180 14.97 2.27 17.10
CA PRO A 180 15.46 0.91 17.18
C PRO A 180 15.22 0.16 15.86
N ALA A 181 16.04 -0.87 15.63
CA ALA A 181 15.71 -1.91 14.67
C ALA A 181 14.67 -2.87 15.27
N GLY A 182 13.92 -3.57 14.43
CA GLY A 182 12.92 -4.53 14.86
C GLY A 182 11.95 -4.87 13.74
N GLN A 183 11.03 -5.76 14.07
CA GLN A 183 9.96 -6.17 13.18
C GLN A 183 8.71 -6.44 14.02
N GLY A 184 7.55 -6.32 13.39
CA GLY A 184 6.31 -6.77 13.97
C GLY A 184 5.10 -6.21 13.25
N VAL A 185 3.97 -6.86 13.45
CA VAL A 185 2.65 -6.37 13.03
C VAL A 185 1.89 -6.01 14.29
N GLN A 186 1.37 -4.78 14.36
CA GLN A 186 0.57 -4.36 15.51
C GLN A 186 -0.65 -5.27 15.66
N ARG A 187 -0.86 -5.86 16.84
CA ARG A 187 -2.13 -6.51 17.20
C ARG A 187 -3.16 -5.44 17.51
N LEU A 188 -4.29 -5.48 16.81
CA LEU A 188 -5.36 -4.51 17.03
C LEU A 188 -6.22 -4.97 18.21
N ALA A 189 -6.68 -4.04 19.03
CA ALA A 189 -7.47 -4.36 20.21
C ALA A 189 -8.85 -4.89 19.80
N ALA A 190 -9.33 -5.89 20.54
CA ALA A 190 -10.69 -6.40 20.47
C ALA A 190 -11.17 -6.76 21.88
N GLU A 191 -12.49 -6.72 22.10
CA GLU A 191 -13.10 -6.98 23.41
C GLU A 191 -13.36 -8.48 23.59
N SER A 192 -13.90 -9.12 22.55
CA SER A 192 -14.16 -10.55 22.48
C SER A 192 -12.86 -11.36 22.50
N GLU A 193 -12.82 -12.40 23.33
CA GLU A 193 -11.69 -13.36 23.35
C GLU A 193 -11.50 -14.02 22.00
N LEU A 194 -12.59 -14.49 21.37
CA LEU A 194 -12.56 -15.12 20.05
C LEU A 194 -11.91 -14.21 19.01
N VAL A 195 -12.25 -12.91 19.02
CA VAL A 195 -11.71 -11.95 18.05
C VAL A 195 -10.26 -11.62 18.36
N ARG A 196 -9.86 -11.56 19.64
CA ARG A 196 -8.46 -11.39 20.03
C ARG A 196 -7.58 -12.56 19.60
N GLU A 197 -8.03 -13.79 19.83
CA GLU A 197 -7.32 -15.00 19.38
C GLU A 197 -7.16 -15.00 17.86
N LEU A 198 -8.22 -14.64 17.13
CA LEU A 198 -8.19 -14.56 15.67
C LEU A 198 -7.26 -13.44 15.16
N ILE A 199 -7.29 -12.27 15.80
CA ILE A 199 -6.35 -11.16 15.49
C ILE A 199 -4.90 -11.60 15.72
N GLU A 200 -4.61 -12.29 16.82
CA GLU A 200 -3.25 -12.80 17.08
C GLU A 200 -2.82 -13.78 16.00
N LYS A 201 -3.69 -14.74 15.65
CA LYS A 201 -3.44 -15.71 14.59
C LYS A 201 -3.14 -15.03 13.25
N ILE A 202 -3.97 -14.07 12.84
CA ILE A 202 -3.80 -13.33 11.59
C ILE A 202 -2.52 -12.49 11.63
N ALA A 203 -2.23 -11.80 12.75
CA ALA A 203 -1.05 -10.97 12.87
C ALA A 203 0.25 -11.78 12.84
N ALA A 204 0.28 -12.94 13.52
CA ALA A 204 1.42 -13.87 13.49
C ALA A 204 1.66 -14.43 12.07
N GLU A 205 0.59 -14.81 11.37
CA GLU A 205 0.71 -15.26 9.98
C GLU A 205 1.14 -14.10 9.06
N THR A 206 0.65 -12.89 9.30
CA THR A 206 1.06 -11.67 8.57
C THR A 206 2.55 -11.40 8.76
N GLU A 207 3.09 -11.51 9.98
CA GLU A 207 4.53 -11.35 10.25
C GLU A 207 5.37 -12.32 9.43
N ARG A 208 4.93 -13.58 9.34
CA ARG A 208 5.57 -14.60 8.50
C ARG A 208 5.50 -14.22 7.03
N VAL A 209 4.30 -13.91 6.53
CA VAL A 209 4.10 -13.65 5.09
C VAL A 209 4.59 -12.28 4.63
N LEU A 210 4.98 -11.39 5.54
CA LEU A 210 5.69 -10.18 5.13
C LEU A 210 7.09 -10.48 4.61
N VAL A 211 7.71 -11.61 4.99
CA VAL A 211 9.12 -11.91 4.63
C VAL A 211 9.32 -13.25 3.94
N ASP A 212 8.41 -14.21 4.11
CA ASP A 212 8.46 -15.52 3.47
C ASP A 212 7.14 -15.88 2.76
N PRO A 213 7.18 -16.55 1.60
CA PRO A 213 5.95 -17.02 0.97
C PRO A 213 5.29 -18.14 1.80
N THR A 214 4.03 -18.43 1.53
CA THR A 214 3.40 -19.65 2.04
C THR A 214 3.78 -20.84 1.16
N ASP A 215 3.93 -22.02 1.76
CA ASP A 215 4.14 -23.25 0.99
C ASP A 215 3.01 -23.47 -0.03
N GLU A 216 1.78 -23.11 0.34
CA GLU A 216 0.61 -23.15 -0.56
C GLU A 216 0.82 -22.28 -1.82
N LEU A 217 1.31 -21.04 -1.67
CA LEU A 217 1.58 -20.16 -2.80
C LEU A 217 2.71 -20.70 -3.66
N VAL A 218 3.80 -21.20 -3.05
CA VAL A 218 4.91 -21.82 -3.79
C VAL A 218 4.42 -23.03 -4.58
N ASP A 219 3.67 -23.93 -3.94
CA ASP A 219 3.12 -25.14 -4.59
C ASP A 219 2.17 -24.82 -5.74
N ILE A 220 1.37 -23.75 -5.62
CA ILE A 220 0.52 -23.27 -6.72
C ILE A 220 1.40 -22.81 -7.90
N HIS A 221 2.40 -21.96 -7.66
CA HIS A 221 3.26 -21.40 -8.71
C HIS A 221 4.15 -22.46 -9.37
N GLU A 222 4.55 -23.50 -8.64
CA GLU A 222 5.29 -24.65 -9.17
C GLU A 222 4.41 -25.74 -9.79
N GLY A 223 3.08 -25.57 -9.78
CA GLY A 223 2.13 -26.52 -10.36
C GLY A 223 1.96 -27.83 -9.56
N LYS A 224 2.41 -27.85 -8.30
CA LYS A 224 2.30 -28.99 -7.37
C LYS A 224 0.89 -29.12 -6.78
N SER A 225 0.07 -28.07 -6.82
CA SER A 225 -1.33 -28.08 -6.36
C SER A 225 -2.26 -29.04 -7.12
N ARG A 226 -1.80 -29.66 -8.21
CA ARG A 226 -2.55 -30.72 -8.91
C ARG A 226 -2.86 -31.91 -8.01
N GLY A 227 -1.99 -32.23 -7.06
CA GLY A 227 -2.19 -33.35 -6.11
C GLY A 227 -3.20 -33.06 -5.01
N THR A 228 -3.56 -31.79 -4.79
CA THR A 228 -4.48 -31.36 -3.72
C THR A 228 -5.84 -30.95 -4.28
N SER A 229 -5.91 -30.03 -5.24
CA SER A 229 -7.19 -29.53 -5.79
C SER A 229 -7.45 -29.91 -7.24
N GLY A 230 -6.41 -30.14 -8.04
CA GLY A 230 -6.55 -30.36 -9.48
C GLY A 230 -7.03 -29.14 -10.26
N ALA A 231 -6.98 -27.93 -9.68
CA ALA A 231 -7.43 -26.70 -10.33
C ALA A 231 -6.59 -26.38 -11.58
N GLY A 232 -7.25 -26.32 -12.73
CA GLY A 232 -6.61 -26.02 -14.01
C GLY A 232 -7.21 -26.83 -15.16
N THR A 233 -7.82 -26.16 -16.12
CA THR A 233 -8.46 -26.82 -17.26
C THR A 233 -7.41 -27.35 -18.24
N LYS A 234 -7.64 -28.55 -18.80
CA LYS A 234 -6.78 -29.18 -19.82
C LYS A 234 -5.31 -29.32 -19.37
N ASN A 235 -5.11 -29.69 -18.10
CA ASN A 235 -3.78 -29.95 -17.54
C ASN A 235 -2.82 -28.74 -17.63
N SER A 236 -3.34 -27.53 -17.41
CA SER A 236 -2.56 -26.30 -17.38
C SER A 236 -2.74 -25.56 -16.06
N VAL A 237 -1.63 -25.16 -15.43
CA VAL A 237 -1.62 -24.34 -14.22
C VAL A 237 -1.74 -22.84 -14.53
N LEU A 238 -1.38 -22.40 -15.75
CA LEU A 238 -1.29 -20.97 -16.10
C LEU A 238 -2.58 -20.20 -15.79
N THR A 239 -3.74 -20.75 -16.14
CA THR A 239 -5.04 -20.11 -15.87
C THR A 239 -5.34 -20.01 -14.38
N THR A 240 -4.86 -20.98 -13.59
CA THR A 240 -4.97 -20.96 -12.12
C THR A 240 -4.07 -19.87 -11.55
N LEU A 241 -2.83 -19.72 -12.05
CA LEU A 241 -1.94 -18.62 -11.64
C LEU A 241 -2.55 -17.25 -11.95
N VAL A 242 -3.13 -17.07 -13.14
CA VAL A 242 -3.82 -15.84 -13.53
C VAL A 242 -4.98 -15.54 -12.60
N ALA A 243 -5.79 -16.56 -12.25
CA ALA A 243 -6.92 -16.39 -11.36
C ALA A 243 -6.49 -16.08 -9.92
N VAL A 244 -5.49 -16.79 -9.39
CA VAL A 244 -4.94 -16.53 -8.04
C VAL A 244 -4.37 -15.12 -7.95
N ASN A 245 -3.55 -14.70 -8.91
CA ASN A 245 -3.02 -13.33 -8.95
C ASN A 245 -4.15 -12.29 -9.08
N GLY A 246 -5.12 -12.56 -9.95
CA GLY A 246 -6.24 -11.68 -10.27
C GLY A 246 -7.27 -11.52 -9.15
N GLU A 247 -7.48 -12.55 -8.32
CA GLU A 247 -8.47 -12.56 -7.23
C GLU A 247 -7.87 -12.16 -5.88
N THR A 248 -6.65 -12.58 -5.55
CA THR A 248 -6.02 -12.23 -4.24
C THR A 248 -5.81 -10.73 -4.10
N ARG A 249 -5.38 -10.05 -5.16
CA ARG A 249 -5.11 -8.60 -5.11
C ARG A 249 -6.37 -7.81 -4.73
N PRO A 250 -7.48 -7.85 -5.51
CA PRO A 250 -8.68 -7.09 -5.17
C PRO A 250 -9.31 -7.55 -3.84
N LEU A 251 -9.14 -8.80 -3.41
CA LEU A 251 -9.59 -9.22 -2.09
C LEU A 251 -8.99 -8.36 -0.97
N GLY A 252 -7.68 -8.06 -1.03
CA GLY A 252 -7.01 -7.18 -0.07
C GLY A 252 -7.33 -5.69 -0.27
N TYR A 253 -6.93 -5.14 -1.43
CA TYR A 253 -6.95 -3.69 -1.64
C TYR A 253 -8.34 -3.12 -1.98
N VAL A 254 -9.28 -3.97 -2.42
CA VAL A 254 -10.68 -3.57 -2.66
C VAL A 254 -11.56 -4.05 -1.52
N ASN A 255 -11.72 -5.37 -1.31
CA ASN A 255 -12.76 -5.88 -0.43
C ASN A 255 -12.49 -5.54 1.04
N TYR A 256 -11.39 -6.05 1.62
CA TYR A 256 -11.06 -5.78 3.02
C TYR A 256 -10.83 -4.29 3.28
N THR A 257 -10.08 -3.60 2.41
CA THR A 257 -9.85 -2.16 2.52
C THR A 257 -11.16 -1.35 2.49
N THR A 258 -12.10 -1.70 1.62
CA THR A 258 -13.41 -1.03 1.55
C THR A 258 -14.23 -1.28 2.81
N LEU A 259 -14.20 -2.49 3.36
CA LEU A 259 -14.89 -2.80 4.62
C LEU A 259 -14.34 -1.99 5.78
N VAL A 260 -13.01 -1.83 5.88
CA VAL A 260 -12.38 -0.94 6.87
C VAL A 260 -12.84 0.51 6.69
N ARG A 261 -12.84 1.01 5.45
CA ARG A 261 -13.28 2.38 5.15
C ARG A 261 -14.76 2.59 5.43
N ALA A 262 -15.61 1.64 5.07
CA ALA A 262 -17.03 1.68 5.37
C ALA A 262 -17.28 1.65 6.88
N GLY A 263 -16.51 0.84 7.62
CA GLY A 263 -16.53 0.80 9.07
C GLY A 263 -16.15 2.14 9.71
N ARG A 264 -15.15 2.85 9.19
CA ARG A 264 -14.59 4.08 9.78
C ARG A 264 -15.23 5.39 9.33
N LYS A 265 -15.67 5.47 8.07
CA LYS A 265 -15.97 6.76 7.41
C LYS A 265 -17.39 6.84 6.86
N ILE A 266 -18.13 5.74 6.81
CA ILE A 266 -19.49 5.70 6.27
C ILE A 266 -20.45 5.42 7.43
N ASP A 267 -21.50 6.24 7.53
CA ASP A 267 -22.61 6.00 8.46
C ASP A 267 -23.53 4.89 7.92
N MET A 268 -22.98 3.69 7.80
CA MET A 268 -23.68 2.47 7.41
C MET A 268 -24.20 1.76 8.67
N PRO A 269 -25.48 1.35 8.74
CA PRO A 269 -25.97 0.53 9.85
C PRO A 269 -25.07 -0.69 10.08
N PHE A 270 -24.68 -0.93 11.33
CA PHE A 270 -23.71 -1.99 11.65
C PHE A 270 -24.14 -3.39 11.16
N PRO A 271 -25.40 -3.82 11.29
CA PRO A 271 -25.85 -5.10 10.71
C PRO A 271 -25.66 -5.18 9.18
N SER A 272 -25.88 -4.08 8.46
CA SER A 272 -25.67 -4.03 7.02
C SER A 272 -24.18 -4.14 6.64
N LEU A 273 -23.29 -3.57 7.46
CA LEU A 273 -21.85 -3.70 7.27
C LEU A 273 -21.37 -5.15 7.45
N VAL A 274 -21.91 -5.85 8.44
CA VAL A 274 -21.64 -7.28 8.67
C VAL A 274 -22.11 -8.14 7.49
N GLU A 275 -23.33 -7.93 7.01
CA GLU A 275 -23.86 -8.68 5.85
C GLU A 275 -23.07 -8.37 4.57
N LEU A 276 -22.68 -7.11 4.36
CA LEU A 276 -21.81 -6.74 3.24
C LEU A 276 -20.46 -7.46 3.30
N ALA A 277 -19.86 -7.60 4.48
CA ALA A 277 -18.62 -8.35 4.64
C ALA A 277 -18.78 -9.81 4.21
N LYS A 278 -19.84 -10.50 4.65
CA LYS A 278 -20.10 -11.89 4.26
C LYS A 278 -20.21 -12.04 2.73
N ILE A 279 -20.91 -11.12 2.07
CA ILE A 279 -21.08 -11.11 0.60
C ILE A 279 -19.74 -10.94 -0.12
N LEU A 280 -18.91 -10.00 0.33
CA LEU A 280 -17.65 -9.66 -0.34
C LEU A 280 -16.52 -10.66 -0.08
N LEU A 281 -16.54 -11.36 1.05
CA LEU A 281 -15.41 -12.16 1.50
C LEU A 281 -15.55 -13.65 1.14
N VAL A 282 -16.74 -14.23 1.23
CA VAL A 282 -16.90 -15.69 1.14
C VAL A 282 -16.52 -16.21 -0.24
N LYS A 283 -17.14 -15.69 -1.32
CA LYS A 283 -17.01 -16.32 -2.64
C LYS A 283 -15.60 -16.22 -3.24
N PRO A 284 -14.91 -15.05 -3.21
CA PRO A 284 -13.55 -14.96 -3.72
C PRO A 284 -12.59 -15.86 -2.94
N THR A 285 -12.74 -15.92 -1.62
CA THR A 285 -11.83 -16.68 -0.77
C THR A 285 -12.08 -18.19 -0.84
N GLU A 286 -13.33 -18.62 -0.99
CA GLU A 286 -13.68 -20.02 -1.26
C GLU A 286 -13.04 -20.50 -2.57
N PHE A 287 -13.10 -19.67 -3.63
CA PHE A 287 -12.47 -19.97 -4.90
C PHE A 287 -10.94 -20.04 -4.78
N LEU A 288 -10.31 -19.10 -4.07
CA LEU A 288 -8.87 -19.15 -3.78
C LEU A 288 -8.48 -20.39 -2.97
N GLY A 289 -9.32 -20.83 -2.02
CA GLY A 289 -9.17 -22.08 -1.30
C GLY A 289 -9.17 -23.28 -2.24
N TYR A 290 -10.13 -23.36 -3.16
CA TYR A 290 -10.12 -24.37 -4.23
C TYR A 290 -8.86 -24.31 -5.10
N CYS A 291 -8.33 -23.11 -5.39
CA CYS A 291 -7.07 -22.99 -6.13
C CYS A 291 -5.82 -23.43 -5.35
N GLY A 292 -5.93 -23.63 -4.03
CA GLY A 292 -4.87 -24.15 -3.16
C GLY A 292 -4.53 -23.28 -1.96
N MET A 293 -5.14 -22.09 -1.80
CA MET A 293 -4.89 -21.18 -0.68
C MET A 293 -5.77 -21.55 0.54
N ASN A 294 -5.61 -22.76 1.06
CA ASN A 294 -6.47 -23.31 2.11
C ASN A 294 -6.37 -22.53 3.41
N THR A 295 -5.17 -22.07 3.79
CA THR A 295 -4.95 -21.28 5.00
C THR A 295 -5.74 -19.98 4.98
N LEU A 296 -5.73 -19.27 3.85
CA LEU A 296 -6.54 -18.06 3.65
C LEU A 296 -8.04 -18.37 3.74
N TRP A 297 -8.49 -19.50 3.19
CA TRP A 297 -9.89 -19.91 3.26
C TRP A 297 -10.31 -20.29 4.69
N ASP A 298 -9.49 -21.04 5.41
CA ASP A 298 -9.74 -21.44 6.79
C ASP A 298 -9.85 -20.22 7.72
N ILE A 299 -8.91 -19.29 7.63
CA ILE A 299 -8.96 -18.01 8.36
C ILE A 299 -10.24 -17.25 8.00
N THR A 300 -10.63 -17.20 6.72
CA THR A 300 -11.85 -16.48 6.32
C THR A 300 -13.13 -17.11 6.86
N LYS A 301 -13.19 -18.44 6.98
CA LYS A 301 -14.32 -19.11 7.66
C LYS A 301 -14.40 -18.71 9.14
N GLU A 302 -13.26 -18.64 9.83
CA GLU A 302 -13.19 -18.16 11.22
C GLU A 302 -13.59 -16.69 11.35
N VAL A 303 -13.16 -15.84 10.42
CA VAL A 303 -13.59 -14.42 10.34
C VAL A 303 -15.10 -14.33 10.16
N VAL A 304 -15.68 -15.10 9.24
CA VAL A 304 -17.14 -15.09 9.00
C VAL A 304 -17.92 -15.59 10.22
N ALA A 305 -17.41 -16.61 10.93
CA ALA A 305 -18.00 -17.06 12.18
C ALA A 305 -17.90 -15.98 13.28
N ALA A 306 -16.78 -15.25 13.35
CA ALA A 306 -16.59 -14.16 14.30
C ALA A 306 -17.56 -12.98 14.02
N LEU A 307 -17.93 -12.74 12.76
CA LEU A 307 -18.90 -11.70 12.41
C LEU A 307 -20.28 -11.92 13.04
N ASP A 308 -20.65 -13.15 13.42
CA ASP A 308 -21.92 -13.43 14.09
C ASP A 308 -21.91 -13.07 15.58
N VAL A 309 -20.73 -12.83 16.17
CA VAL A 309 -20.56 -12.48 17.59
C VAL A 309 -20.02 -11.08 17.84
N ILE A 310 -19.43 -10.43 16.83
CA ILE A 310 -18.95 -9.05 16.95
C ILE A 310 -20.16 -8.13 17.18
N THR A 311 -20.09 -7.34 18.25
CA THR A 311 -21.16 -6.38 18.61
C THR A 311 -20.73 -4.93 18.38
N THR A 312 -19.44 -4.67 18.19
CA THR A 312 -18.89 -3.33 18.04
C THR A 312 -18.28 -3.10 16.66
N ARG A 313 -18.44 -1.88 16.17
CA ARG A 313 -17.82 -1.41 14.92
C ARG A 313 -16.30 -1.41 15.00
N GLU A 314 -15.74 -1.16 16.18
CA GLU A 314 -14.29 -1.11 16.39
C GLU A 314 -13.66 -2.50 16.23
N GLU A 315 -14.25 -3.54 16.81
CA GLU A 315 -13.79 -4.93 16.61
C GLU A 315 -13.92 -5.38 15.15
N PHE A 316 -15.01 -5.01 14.48
CA PHE A 316 -15.17 -5.26 13.05
C PHE A 316 -14.02 -4.63 12.26
N VAL A 317 -13.74 -3.34 12.49
CA VAL A 317 -12.65 -2.65 11.79
C VAL A 317 -11.30 -3.27 12.11
N ALA A 318 -11.04 -3.61 13.37
CA ALA A 318 -9.80 -4.26 13.78
C ALA A 318 -9.58 -5.58 13.03
N LEU A 319 -10.60 -6.45 12.97
CA LEU A 319 -10.52 -7.72 12.28
C LEU A 319 -10.34 -7.55 10.76
N MET A 320 -11.10 -6.65 10.14
CA MET A 320 -10.99 -6.39 8.70
C MET A 320 -9.64 -5.77 8.32
N ALA A 321 -9.09 -4.89 9.17
CA ALA A 321 -7.80 -4.26 8.93
C ALA A 321 -6.65 -5.25 9.02
N GLN A 322 -6.69 -6.17 9.98
CA GLN A 322 -5.70 -7.26 10.06
C GLN A 322 -5.73 -8.13 8.79
N MET A 323 -6.92 -8.53 8.36
CA MET A 323 -7.08 -9.31 7.14
C MET A 323 -6.62 -8.55 5.89
N ALA A 324 -6.86 -7.24 5.82
CA ALA A 324 -6.38 -6.44 4.70
C ALA A 324 -4.85 -6.52 4.56
N THR A 325 -4.11 -6.33 5.66
CA THR A 325 -2.64 -6.42 5.66
C THR A 325 -2.18 -7.83 5.27
N TYR A 326 -2.76 -8.88 5.86
CA TYR A 326 -2.45 -10.27 5.54
C TYR A 326 -2.62 -10.57 4.05
N VAL A 327 -3.78 -10.22 3.48
CA VAL A 327 -4.10 -10.50 2.08
C VAL A 327 -3.27 -9.63 1.13
N ASN A 328 -2.98 -8.38 1.49
CA ASN A 328 -2.09 -7.53 0.70
C ASN A 328 -0.65 -8.10 0.66
N ALA A 329 -0.16 -8.68 1.77
CA ALA A 329 1.14 -9.37 1.81
C ALA A 329 1.15 -10.64 0.93
N LEU A 330 0.09 -11.46 0.96
CA LEU A 330 -0.08 -12.57 0.02
C LEU A 330 -0.12 -12.09 -1.45
N GLY A 331 -0.78 -10.96 -1.69
CA GLY A 331 -0.82 -10.31 -3.00
C GLY A 331 0.57 -9.89 -3.49
N ALA A 332 1.44 -9.44 -2.60
CA ALA A 332 2.83 -9.12 -2.94
C ALA A 332 3.61 -10.38 -3.36
N TRP A 333 3.43 -11.51 -2.67
CA TRP A 333 4.02 -12.79 -3.08
C TRP A 333 3.51 -13.29 -4.42
N ASN A 334 2.21 -13.15 -4.71
CA ASN A 334 1.68 -13.45 -6.04
C ASN A 334 2.37 -12.61 -7.13
N LEU A 335 2.72 -11.36 -6.85
CA LEU A 335 3.43 -10.52 -7.82
C LEU A 335 4.92 -10.92 -7.93
N GLN A 336 5.53 -11.42 -6.85
CA GLN A 336 6.91 -11.93 -6.85
C GLN A 336 7.07 -13.28 -7.56
N LEU A 337 6.12 -14.20 -7.37
CA LEU A 337 6.21 -15.58 -7.84
C LEU A 337 5.60 -15.79 -9.23
N PHE A 338 4.75 -14.88 -9.69
CA PHE A 338 4.13 -15.03 -11.00
C PHE A 338 5.20 -14.96 -12.10
N PRO A 339 5.18 -15.87 -13.08
CA PRO A 339 6.21 -15.95 -14.11
C PRO A 339 6.00 -14.87 -15.19
N TRP A 340 6.42 -13.64 -14.88
CA TRP A 340 6.29 -12.48 -15.78
C TRP A 340 7.19 -12.56 -17.01
N ASP A 341 8.22 -13.39 -16.94
CA ASP A 341 9.14 -13.68 -18.05
C ASP A 341 8.51 -14.52 -19.16
N LEU A 342 7.29 -15.04 -18.98
CA LEU A 342 6.54 -15.78 -20.00
C LEU A 342 6.35 -14.95 -21.27
N THR A 343 7.30 -15.12 -22.19
CA THR A 343 7.34 -14.52 -23.51
C THR A 343 7.07 -13.01 -23.54
N GLY A 344 7.41 -12.26 -22.47
CA GLY A 344 7.19 -10.81 -22.40
C GLY A 344 7.76 -10.05 -23.61
N ASP A 345 8.90 -10.50 -24.14
CA ASP A 345 9.53 -9.99 -25.37
C ASP A 345 8.71 -10.26 -26.65
N GLU A 346 7.85 -11.28 -26.65
CA GLU A 346 6.87 -11.54 -27.71
C GLU A 346 5.59 -10.70 -27.54
N TRP A 347 5.27 -10.28 -26.31
CA TRP A 347 4.14 -9.42 -25.96
C TRP A 347 4.53 -7.95 -25.87
N THR A 348 5.25 -7.45 -26.87
CA THR A 348 5.59 -6.03 -27.00
C THR A 348 4.40 -5.21 -27.52
N TYR A 349 4.45 -3.88 -27.31
CA TYR A 349 3.48 -2.98 -27.92
C TYR A 349 3.46 -3.17 -29.43
N ARG A 350 2.37 -3.73 -29.95
CA ARG A 350 2.19 -3.90 -31.39
C ARG A 350 2.32 -2.53 -32.06
N PRO A 351 2.96 -2.45 -33.24
CA PRO A 351 2.87 -1.26 -34.05
C PRO A 351 1.39 -0.91 -34.27
N ASN A 352 1.06 0.38 -34.38
CA ASN A 352 -0.27 0.83 -34.74
C ASN A 352 -0.64 0.28 -36.13
N VAL A 353 -1.21 -0.92 -36.18
CA VAL A 353 -1.80 -1.51 -37.38
C VAL A 353 -3.27 -1.14 -37.34
N ALA A 354 -3.75 -0.40 -38.34
CA ALA A 354 -5.16 -0.14 -38.52
C ALA A 354 -5.90 -1.47 -38.54
N ARG A 355 -6.81 -1.70 -37.56
CA ARG A 355 -7.64 -2.90 -37.54
C ARG A 355 -8.38 -2.98 -38.87
N SER A 356 -8.27 -4.12 -39.57
CA SER A 356 -9.10 -4.35 -40.74
C SER A 356 -10.57 -4.31 -40.31
N THR A 357 -11.43 -3.81 -41.19
CA THR A 357 -12.86 -3.55 -40.95
C THR A 357 -13.71 -4.82 -40.77
N ASN A 358 -13.10 -5.97 -40.50
CA ASN A 358 -13.77 -7.28 -40.43
C ASN A 358 -13.66 -7.92 -39.05
N VAL A 359 -13.87 -7.14 -37.98
CA VAL A 359 -14.17 -7.65 -36.63
C VAL A 359 -15.50 -7.09 -36.17
#